data_AF-A0A2H3B185-F1
#
_entry.id   AF-A0A2H3B185-F1
#
_cell.length_a   1.000
_cell.length_b   1.000
_cell.length_c   1.000
_cell.angle_alpha   90.00
_cell.angle_beta   90.00
_cell.angle_gamma   90.00
#
_symmetry.space_group_name_H-M   'P 1'
#
loop_
_entity.id
_entity.type
_entity.pdbx_description
1 polymer ?
#
loop_
_entity_poly.entity_id
_entity_poly.type
_entity_poly.pdbx_seq_one_letter_code
_entity_poly.pdbx_strand_id
1 'polypeptide(L)' 'MWIAIAFILATCRIAKAKDEDGEEITPAVEFSNALVNHLKPIRFSLVPRTTKAAALVGQNSNPEA' A
#
# COMPACT_ATOMS: atom_id res chain seq x y z
N MET A 1 -9.23 9.23 -10.54
CA MET A 1 -8.54 8.71 -9.34
C MET A 1 -9.48 8.38 -8.17
N TRP A 2 -10.72 8.86 -8.13
CA TRP A 2 -11.65 8.59 -7.02
C TRP A 2 -12.06 7.13 -6.88
N ILE A 3 -12.44 6.49 -7.98
CA ILE A 3 -12.90 5.10 -7.98
C ILE A 3 -11.79 4.17 -7.50
N ALA A 4 -10.56 4.33 -7.98
CA ALA A 4 -9.41 3.55 -7.52
C ALA A 4 -9.19 3.66 -6.01
N ILE A 5 -9.19 4.90 -5.48
CA ILE A 5 -9.05 5.14 -4.04
C ILE A 5 -10.20 4.47 -3.27
N ALA A 6 -11.44 4.64 -3.71
CA ALA A 6 -12.61 4.02 -3.07
C ALA A 6 -12.53 2.48 -3.06
N PHE A 7 -12.09 1.86 -4.16
CA PHE A 7 -11.91 0.41 -4.22
C PHE A 7 -10.80 -0.10 -3.31
N ILE A 8 -9.64 0.57 -3.29
CA ILE A 8 -8.55 0.23 -2.36
C ILE A 8 -9.04 0.36 -0.92
N LEU A 9 -9.71 1.48 -0.60
CA LEU A 9 -10.29 1.72 0.72
C LEU A 9 -11.53 0.89 1.02
N ALA A 10 -12.13 0.15 0.09
CA ALA A 10 -13.22 -0.77 0.35
C ALA A 10 -12.67 -2.19 0.62
N THR A 11 -11.64 -2.59 -0.13
CA THR A 11 -11.11 -3.96 -0.14
C THR A 11 -9.94 -4.17 0.80
N CYS A 12 -9.15 -3.12 1.08
CA CYS A 12 -7.90 -3.21 1.83
C CYS A 12 -7.88 -2.28 3.03
N ARG A 13 -7.13 -2.68 4.06
CA ARG A 13 -6.71 -1.85 5.18
C ARG A 13 -5.30 -1.34 4.89
N ILE A 14 -5.16 -0.02 4.83
CA ILE A 14 -3.87 0.65 4.74
C ILE A 14 -3.42 0.94 6.17
N ALA A 15 -2.16 0.63 6.50
CA ALA A 15 -1.56 0.93 7.79
C ALA A 15 -0.11 1.38 7.61
N LYS A 16 0.44 2.04 8.63
CA LYS A 16 1.86 2.39 8.66
C LYS A 16 2.71 1.11 8.59
N ALA A 17 3.90 1.23 8.01
CA ALA A 17 4.89 0.18 8.14
C ALA A 17 5.28 0.03 9.61
N LYS A 18 5.69 -1.17 9.98
CA LYS A 18 6.24 -1.47 11.30
C LYS A 18 7.72 -1.81 11.18
N ASP A 19 8.52 -1.44 12.17
CA ASP A 19 9.93 -1.84 12.28
C ASP A 19 10.08 -3.24 12.88
N GLU A 20 11.32 -3.63 13.20
CA GLU A 20 11.66 -4.95 13.75
C GLU A 20 11.06 -5.17 15.14
N ASP A 21 10.84 -4.10 15.90
CA ASP A 21 10.22 -4.10 17.23
C ASP A 21 8.68 -4.03 17.15
N GLY A 22 8.12 -3.82 15.96
CA GLY A 22 6.68 -3.77 15.71
C GLY A 22 6.06 -2.37 15.86
N GLU A 23 6.89 -1.34 16.01
CA GLU A 23 6.49 0.05 16.19
C GLU A 23 6.17 0.73 14.87
N GLU A 24 5.18 1.63 14.88
CA GLU A 24 4.72 2.30 13.66
C GLU A 24 5.75 3.32 13.15
N ILE A 25 6.23 3.11 11.93
CA ILE A 25 7.12 4.04 11.23
C ILE A 25 6.27 5.13 10.58
N THR A 26 6.48 6.39 10.99
CA THR A 26 5.94 7.53 10.26
C THR A 26 6.91 7.91 9.14
N PRO A 27 6.50 7.83 7.85
CA PRO A 27 7.40 8.12 6.75
C PRO A 27 7.80 9.60 6.74
N ALA A 28 9.08 9.87 6.43
CA ALA A 28 9.56 11.22 6.22
C ALA A 28 8.90 11.84 4.97
N VAL A 29 8.55 13.12 5.05
CA VAL A 29 7.97 13.86 3.93
C VAL A 29 9.10 14.35 3.04
N GLU A 30 9.56 13.47 2.15
CA GLU A 30 10.62 13.78 1.19
C GLU A 30 10.10 13.65 -0.24
N PHE A 31 10.29 14.69 -1.04
CA PHE A 31 9.90 14.69 -2.44
C PHE A 31 11.06 14.25 -3.33
N SER A 32 10.75 13.58 -4.43
CA SER A 32 11.70 13.33 -5.51
C SER A 32 12.08 14.65 -6.18
N ASN A 33 13.33 14.79 -6.62
CA ASN A 33 13.73 15.91 -7.47
C ASN A 33 13.52 15.57 -8.95
N ALA A 34 12.26 15.57 -9.40
CA ALA A 34 11.86 15.22 -10.76
C ALA A 34 10.85 16.23 -11.33
N LEU A 35 10.40 16.04 -12.58
CA LEU A 35 9.42 16.91 -13.25
C LEU A 35 8.10 17.05 -12.46
N VAL A 36 7.75 16.04 -11.65
CA VAL A 36 6.56 16.02 -10.81
C VAL A 36 6.96 15.87 -9.34
N ASN A 37 6.39 16.70 -8.48
CA ASN A 37 6.54 16.65 -7.02
C ASN A 37 5.81 15.43 -6.43
N HIS A 38 6.38 14.24 -6.58
CA HIS A 38 5.92 13.03 -5.90
C HIS A 38 6.78 12.75 -4.68
N LEU A 39 6.19 12.14 -3.66
CA LEU A 39 6.95 11.64 -2.51
C LEU A 39 7.90 10.53 -2.97
N LYS A 40 9.07 10.43 -2.33
CA LYS A 40 9.91 9.24 -2.45
C LYS A 40 9.12 7.99 -2.05
N PRO A 41 9.50 6.79 -2.53
CA PRO A 41 8.84 5.56 -2.13
C PRO A 41 8.78 5.40 -0.60
N ILE A 42 7.56 5.25 -0.08
CA ILE A 42 7.29 5.04 1.35
C ILE A 42 6.97 3.57 1.61
N ARG A 43 7.40 3.05 2.77
CA ARG A 43 6.96 1.73 3.24
C ARG A 43 5.59 1.87 3.92
N PHE A 44 4.69 0.96 3.60
CA PHE A 44 3.36 0.87 4.22
C PHE A 44 2.88 -0.58 4.19
N SER A 45 1.85 -0.88 4.97
CA SER A 45 1.17 -2.17 4.93
C SER A 45 -0.17 -2.04 4.23
N LEU A 46 -0.48 -3.01 3.38
CA LEU A 46 -1.76 -3.13 2.68
C LEU A 46 -2.28 -4.55 2.85
N VAL A 47 -3.31 -4.72 3.68
CA VAL A 47 -3.88 -6.04 3.99
C VAL A 47 -5.32 -6.11 3.51
N PRO A 48 -5.71 -7.11 2.71
CA PRO A 48 -7.10 -7.31 2.35
C PRO A 48 -8.00 -7.47 3.59
N ARG A 49 -9.17 -6.84 3.59
CA ARG A 49 -10.07 -6.85 4.75
C ARG A 49 -10.82 -8.15 4.94
N THR A 50 -11.03 -8.88 3.86
CA THR A 50 -11.83 -10.11 3.86
C THR A 50 -11.19 -11.16 2.97
N THR A 51 -11.51 -12.42 3.19
CA THR A 51 -11.05 -13.54 2.34
C THR A 51 -11.46 -13.33 0.88
N LYS A 52 -12.65 -12.78 0.62
CA LYS A 52 -13.10 -12.43 -0.73
C LYS A 52 -12.23 -11.33 -1.35
N ALA A 53 -11.89 -10.29 -0.59
CA ALA A 53 -10.97 -9.25 -1.06
C ALA A 53 -9.55 -9.82 -1.28
N ALA A 54 -9.08 -10.71 -0.42
CA ALA A 54 -7.80 -11.39 -0.59
C ALA A 54 -7.76 -12.23 -1.87
N ALA A 55 -8.84 -12.96 -2.15
CA ALA A 55 -8.98 -13.69 -3.40
C ALA A 55 -8.89 -12.74 -4.60
N LEU A 56 -9.59 -11.60 -4.58
CA LEU A 56 -9.56 -10.61 -5.67
C LEU A 56 -8.16 -10.02 -5.91
N VAL A 57 -7.42 -9.70 -4.84
CA VAL A 57 -6.07 -9.09 -4.93
C VAL A 57 -5.02 -10.14 -5.31
N GLY A 58 -5.17 -11.38 -4.84
CA GLY A 58 -4.24 -12.49 -5.09
C GLY A 58 -4.40 -13.19 -6.44
N GLN A 59 -5.45 -12.91 -7.23
CA GLN A 59 -5.61 -13.56 -8.55
C GLN A 59 -4.52 -13.19 -9.56
N ASN A 60 -3.76 -12.12 -9.30
CA ASN A 60 -2.73 -11.62 -10.22
C ASN A 60 -1.29 -11.89 -9.76
N SER A 61 -1.08 -12.68 -8.70
CA SER A 61 0.25 -13.23 -8.39
C SER A 61 0.50 -14.45 -9.29
N ASN A 62 0.93 -14.20 -10.53
CA ASN A 62 1.51 -15.23 -11.40
C ASN A 62 2.80 -15.76 -10.72
N PRO A 63 2.94 -17.06 -10.45
CA PRO A 63 4.15 -17.63 -9.86
C PRO A 63 5.24 -17.87 -10.92
N GLU A 64 5.56 -16.88 -11.73
CA GLU A 64 6.55 -17.02 -12.81
C GLU A 64 7.66 -15.96 -12.68
N ALA A 65 8.70 -16.32 -11.93
CA ALA A 65 10.13 -16.08 -12.17
C ALA A 65 10.96 -16.66 -11.02
#